data_AF-F5J3H3-F1
#
_entry.id   AF-F5J3H3-F1
#
_cell.length_a   1.000
_cell.length_b   1.000
_cell.length_c   1.000
_cell.angle_alpha   90.00
_cell.angle_beta   90.00
_cell.angle_gamma   90.00
#
_symmetry.space_group_name_H-M   'P 1'
#
loop_
_entity.id
_entity.type
_entity.pdbx_description
1 polymer ?
#
loop_
_entity_poly.entity_id
_entity_poly.type
_entity_poly.pdbx_seq_one_letter_code
_entity_poly.pdbx_strand_id
1 'polypeptide(L)'
;MKRSSIISLLGFCLSVVFTFVLFVGLFTARWDYVIEHTFDTIYVLSLGLLVPISFFVGIIFFIKSILCKDKLLFIPIIVGIIALVFNSVYYLSIVDSVIELLMIKLNIA
;
A
#
# COMPACT_ATOMS: atom_id res chain seq x y z
N MET A 1 22.69 12.18 -2.81
CA MET A 1 21.44 12.96 -2.69
C MET A 1 20.32 12.38 -3.56
N LYS A 2 20.50 12.18 -4.89
CA LYS A 2 19.54 11.52 -5.80
C LYS A 2 18.88 10.22 -5.31
N ARG A 3 19.55 9.45 -4.44
CA ARG A 3 19.03 8.18 -3.91
C ARG A 3 17.73 8.35 -3.11
N SER A 4 17.57 9.45 -2.36
CA SER A 4 16.35 9.67 -1.57
C SER A 4 15.11 9.84 -2.45
N SER A 5 15.22 10.63 -3.52
CA SER A 5 14.14 10.82 -4.50
C SER A 5 13.74 9.53 -5.21
N ILE A 6 14.72 8.66 -5.51
CA ILE A 6 14.47 7.36 -6.13
C ILE A 6 13.76 6.43 -5.14
N ILE A 7 14.19 6.40 -3.88
CA ILE A 7 13.54 5.56 -2.85
C ILE A 7 12.10 6.03 -2.60
N SER A 8 11.85 7.34 -2.57
CA SER A 8 10.49 7.85 -2.41
C SER A 8 9.60 7.46 -3.59
N LEU A 9 10.12 7.57 -4.81
CA LEU A 9 9.44 7.14 -6.03
C LEU A 9 9.08 5.65 -5.96
N LEU A 10 10.05 4.81 -5.58
CA LEU A 10 9.83 3.37 -5.42
C LEU A 10 8.77 3.07 -4.35
N GLY A 11 8.79 3.76 -3.22
CA GLY A 11 7.79 3.60 -2.16
C GLY A 11 6.37 3.88 -2.65
N PHE A 12 6.18 5.01 -3.37
CA PHE A 12 4.86 5.34 -3.94
C PHE A 12 4.43 4.36 -5.03
N CYS A 13 5.32 3.97 -5.95
CA CYS A 13 5.00 2.99 -6.98
C CYS A 13 4.63 1.62 -6.40
N LEU A 14 5.39 1.14 -5.41
CA LEU A 14 5.10 -0.13 -4.73
C LEU A 14 3.75 -0.09 -4.03
N SER A 15 3.42 1.02 -3.37
CA SER A 15 2.11 1.19 -2.73
C SER A 15 0.97 1.05 -3.74
N VAL A 16 1.07 1.71 -4.89
CA VAL A 16 0.07 1.58 -5.97
C VAL A 16 -0.04 0.14 -6.48
N VAL A 17 1.09 -0.52 -6.72
CA VAL A 17 1.12 -1.91 -7.20
C VAL A 17 0.48 -2.85 -6.18
N PHE A 18 0.84 -2.73 -4.90
CA PHE A 18 0.26 -3.57 -3.85
C PHE A 18 -1.24 -3.33 -3.70
N THR A 19 -1.69 -2.08 -3.76
CA THR A 19 -3.12 -1.75 -3.71
C THR A 19 -3.88 -2.34 -4.88
N PHE A 20 -3.33 -2.22 -6.10
CA PHE A 20 -3.96 -2.80 -7.28
C PHE A 20 -4.07 -4.32 -7.17
N VAL A 21 -2.98 -4.98 -6.78
CA VAL A 21 -2.93 -6.44 -6.64
C VAL A 21 -3.88 -6.93 -5.55
N LEU A 22 -3.93 -6.24 -4.40
CA LEU A 22 -4.85 -6.56 -3.31
C LEU A 22 -6.32 -6.36 -3.73
N PHE A 23 -6.63 -5.23 -4.38
CA PHE A 23 -7.98 -4.92 -4.84
C PHE A 23 -8.49 -5.95 -5.85
N VAL A 24 -7.68 -6.29 -6.86
CA VAL A 24 -8.03 -7.31 -7.85
C VAL A 24 -8.16 -8.70 -7.21
N GLY A 25 -7.26 -9.05 -6.29
CA GLY A 25 -7.32 -10.32 -5.56
C GLY A 25 -8.61 -10.47 -4.77
N LEU A 26 -8.99 -9.45 -4.00
CA LEU A 26 -10.24 -9.48 -3.23
C LEU A 26 -11.50 -9.40 -4.10
N PHE A 27 -11.45 -8.66 -5.22
CA PHE A 27 -12.59 -8.57 -6.13
C PHE A 27 -12.87 -9.89 -6.88
N THR A 28 -11.85 -10.70 -7.12
CA THR A 28 -11.96 -11.97 -7.86
C THR A 28 -12.14 -13.18 -6.96
N ALA A 29 -11.71 -13.11 -5.70
CA ALA A 29 -11.85 -14.19 -4.73
C ALA A 29 -13.23 -14.19 -4.06
N ARG A 30 -13.70 -15.39 -3.68
CA ARG A 30 -14.86 -15.51 -2.79
C ARG A 30 -14.41 -15.29 -1.34
N TRP A 31 -15.11 -14.44 -0.61
CA TRP A 31 -14.72 -14.05 0.76
C TRP A 31 -14.56 -15.25 1.69
N ASP A 32 -15.53 -16.18 1.70
CA ASP A 32 -15.48 -17.39 2.52
C ASP A 32 -14.24 -18.24 2.22
N TYR A 33 -13.85 -18.33 0.95
CA TYR A 33 -12.67 -19.08 0.52
C TYR A 33 -11.38 -18.45 1.08
N VAL A 34 -11.27 -17.12 1.05
CA VAL A 34 -10.12 -16.39 1.60
C VAL A 34 -9.97 -16.64 3.09
N ILE A 35 -11.09 -16.69 3.83
CA ILE A 35 -11.10 -16.98 5.27
C ILE A 35 -10.67 -18.43 5.54
N GLU A 36 -11.12 -19.40 4.76
CA GLU A 36 -10.79 -20.81 4.97
C GLU A 36 -9.33 -21.15 4.63
N HIS A 37 -8.77 -20.51 3.59
CA HIS A 37 -7.47 -20.86 3.05
C HIS A 37 -6.34 -19.99 3.61
N THR A 38 -5.42 -20.62 4.36
CA THR A 38 -4.33 -19.94 5.06
C THR A 38 -3.43 -19.11 4.14
N PHE A 39 -3.13 -19.60 2.93
CA PHE A 39 -2.26 -18.87 2.00
C PHE A 39 -2.91 -17.60 1.47
N ASP A 40 -4.19 -17.66 1.11
CA ASP A 40 -4.95 -16.49 0.65
C ASP A 40 -5.14 -15.48 1.78
N THR A 41 -5.41 -15.96 3.00
CA THR A 41 -5.41 -15.10 4.19
C THR A 41 -4.08 -14.37 4.36
N ILE A 42 -2.95 -15.09 4.37
CA ILE A 42 -1.62 -14.50 4.56
C ILE A 42 -1.34 -13.48 3.45
N TYR A 43 -1.72 -13.79 2.22
CA TYR A 43 -1.57 -12.90 1.08
C TYR A 43 -2.33 -11.58 1.27
N VAL A 44 -3.62 -11.64 1.61
CA VAL A 44 -4.46 -10.46 1.85
C VAL A 44 -3.93 -9.62 3.00
N LEU A 45 -3.59 -10.25 4.14
CA LEU A 45 -3.06 -9.54 5.31
C LEU A 45 -1.69 -8.93 5.04
N SER A 46 -0.81 -9.65 4.33
CA SER A 46 0.53 -9.16 3.99
C SER A 46 0.45 -7.95 3.08
N LEU A 47 -0.35 -8.01 2.00
CA LEU A 47 -0.54 -6.88 1.10
C LEU A 47 -1.26 -5.72 1.80
N GLY A 48 -2.27 -6.01 2.63
CA GLY A 48 -2.97 -5.03 3.46
C GLY A 48 -2.00 -4.24 4.34
N LEU A 49 -1.00 -4.89 4.92
CA LEU A 49 0.03 -4.22 5.71
C LEU A 49 1.08 -3.50 4.85
N LEU A 50 1.48 -4.08 3.71
CA LEU A 50 2.55 -3.55 2.86
C LEU A 50 2.14 -2.27 2.12
N VAL A 51 0.86 -2.08 1.79
CA VAL A 51 0.34 -0.85 1.16
C VAL A 51 0.66 0.40 2.01
N PRO A 52 0.23 0.52 3.27
CA PRO A 52 0.52 1.70 4.09
C PRO A 52 2.02 1.81 4.40
N ILE A 53 2.72 0.69 4.65
CA ILE A 53 4.17 0.71 4.92
C ILE A 53 4.94 1.33 3.76
N SER A 54 4.70 0.85 2.53
CA SER A 54 5.39 1.35 1.33
C SER A 54 5.06 2.83 1.07
N PHE A 55 3.81 3.24 1.30
CA PHE A 55 3.40 4.64 1.19
C PHE A 55 4.13 5.54 2.19
N PHE A 56 4.20 5.15 3.47
CA PHE A 56 4.91 5.92 4.50
C PHE A 56 6.41 5.96 4.28
N VAL A 57 7.03 4.87 3.81
CA VAL A 57 8.44 4.88 3.37
C VAL A 57 8.62 5.90 2.24
N GLY A 58 7.69 5.94 1.28
CA GLY A 58 7.62 6.97 0.25
C GLY A 58 7.66 8.40 0.82
N ILE A 59 6.79 8.69 1.78
CA ILE A 59 6.70 9.99 2.46
C ILE A 59 8.00 10.34 3.18
N ILE A 60 8.57 9.43 3.98
CA ILE A 60 9.77 9.68 4.78
C ILE A 60 10.94 10.08 3.87
N PHE A 61 11.16 9.33 2.79
CA PHE A 61 12.23 9.63 1.85
C PHE A 61 11.93 10.85 0.97
N PHE A 62 10.66 11.14 0.73
CA PHE A 62 10.23 12.37 0.04
C PHE A 62 10.55 13.61 0.87
N ILE A 63 10.20 13.63 2.17
CA ILE A 63 10.55 14.71 3.11
C ILE A 63 12.07 14.87 3.17
N LYS A 64 12.80 13.76 3.30
CA LYS A 64 14.28 13.77 3.30
C LYS A 64 14.83 14.37 2.00
N SER A 65 14.21 14.08 0.86
CA SER A 65 14.60 14.65 -0.43
C SER A 65 14.41 16.17 -0.47
N ILE A 66 13.29 16.68 0.07
CA ILE A 66 13.01 18.12 0.18
C ILE A 66 14.06 18.79 1.06
N LEU A 67 14.36 18.23 2.24
CA LEU A 67 15.33 18.79 3.18
C LEU A 67 16.75 18.85 2.58
N CYS A 68 17.10 17.88 1.74
CA CYS A 68 18.35 17.88 1.01
C CYS A 68 18.34 18.77 -0.25
N LYS A 69 17.25 19.46 -0.58
CA LYS A 69 17.12 20.30 -1.79
C LYS A 69 17.49 19.55 -3.07
N ASP A 70 17.02 18.32 -3.20
CA ASP A 70 17.30 17.49 -4.37
C ASP A 70 16.63 18.11 -5.62
N LYS A 71 17.31 18.13 -6.77
CA LYS A 71 16.78 18.79 -7.98
C LYS A 71 15.63 18.03 -8.66
N LEU A 72 15.43 16.75 -8.31
CA LEU A 72 14.50 15.81 -8.96
C LEU A 72 13.17 15.65 -8.20
N LEU A 73 12.73 16.66 -7.45
CA LEU A 73 11.55 16.57 -6.58
C LEU A 73 10.21 16.49 -7.33
N PHE A 74 10.15 16.98 -8.56
CA PHE A 74 8.88 17.09 -9.30
C PHE A 74 8.24 15.72 -9.62
N ILE A 75 9.04 14.72 -10.00
CA ILE A 75 8.52 13.39 -10.36
C ILE A 75 7.94 12.67 -9.12
N PRO A 76 8.65 12.56 -7.98
CA PRO A 76 8.07 12.00 -6.76
C PRO A 76 6.83 12.74 -6.24
N ILE A 77 6.71 14.05 -6.46
CA ILE A 77 5.50 14.81 -6.11
C ILE A 77 4.29 14.30 -6.90
N ILE A 78 4.41 14.27 -8.23
CA ILE A 78 3.31 13.82 -9.10
C ILE A 78 2.93 12.39 -8.76
N VAL A 79 3.92 11.50 -8.65
CA VAL A 79 3.68 10.09 -8.34
C VAL A 79 3.10 9.92 -6.94
N GLY A 80 3.54 10.73 -5.97
CA GLY A 80 2.98 10.73 -4.62
C GLY A 80 1.51 11.15 -4.59
N ILE A 81 1.12 12.18 -5.36
CA ILE A 81 -0.28 12.61 -5.50
C ILE A 81 -1.11 11.50 -6.16
N ILE A 82 -0.63 10.91 -7.25
CA ILE A 82 -1.32 9.80 -7.93
C ILE A 82 -1.48 8.62 -6.96
N ALA A 83 -0.43 8.25 -6.22
CA ALA A 83 -0.48 7.18 -5.25
C ALA A 83 -1.47 7.47 -4.11
N LEU A 84 -1.51 8.72 -3.62
CA LEU A 84 -2.47 9.14 -2.60
C LEU A 84 -3.91 8.99 -3.10
N VAL A 85 -4.21 9.51 -4.30
CA VAL A 85 -5.55 9.40 -4.91
C VAL A 85 -5.90 7.93 -5.12
N PHE A 86 -5.01 7.14 -5.71
CA PHE A 86 -5.23 5.73 -5.98
C PHE A 86 -5.51 4.93 -4.70
N ASN A 87 -4.69 5.11 -3.66
CA ASN A 87 -4.91 4.46 -2.37
C ASN A 87 -6.20 4.93 -1.70
N SER A 88 -6.54 6.21 -1.78
CA SER A 88 -7.79 6.73 -1.21
C SER A 88 -9.04 6.12 -1.85
N VAL A 89 -8.98 5.79 -3.14
CA VAL A 89 -10.11 5.18 -3.87
C VAL A 89 -10.15 3.67 -3.65
N TYR A 90 -9.02 2.97 -3.82
CA TYR A 90 -8.99 1.51 -3.89
C TYR A 90 -8.60 0.83 -2.59
N TYR A 91 -7.69 1.39 -1.79
CA TYR A 91 -7.28 0.78 -0.53
C TYR A 91 -8.32 1.03 0.57
N LEU A 92 -8.85 2.25 0.66
CA LEU A 92 -9.90 2.55 1.65
C LEU A 92 -11.19 1.76 1.39
N SER A 93 -11.49 1.37 0.14
CA SER A 93 -12.67 0.54 -0.15
C SER A 93 -12.58 -0.91 0.36
N ILE A 94 -11.37 -1.37 0.71
CA ILE A 94 -11.11 -2.77 1.10
C ILE A 94 -10.46 -2.91 2.48
N VAL A 95 -10.08 -1.79 3.12
CA VAL A 95 -9.36 -1.81 4.41
C VAL A 95 -10.20 -2.46 5.51
N ASP A 96 -11.53 -2.25 5.48
CA ASP A 96 -12.46 -2.86 6.44
C ASP A 96 -12.44 -4.38 6.33
N SER A 97 -12.42 -4.93 5.11
CA SER A 97 -12.29 -6.37 4.88
C SER A 97 -10.95 -6.90 5.39
N VAL A 98 -9.84 -6.17 5.18
CA VAL A 98 -8.53 -6.56 5.72
C VAL A 98 -8.55 -6.61 7.25
N ILE A 99 -9.17 -5.62 7.91
CA ILE A 99 -9.30 -5.57 9.36
C ILE A 99 -10.20 -6.71 9.87
N GLU A 100 -11.34 -6.94 9.22
CA GLU A 100 -12.27 -8.03 9.53
C GLU A 100 -11.56 -9.39 9.47
N LEU A 101 -10.79 -9.64 8.41
CA LEU A 101 -10.02 -10.87 8.26
C LEU A 101 -8.98 -11.03 9.39
N LEU A 102 -8.33 -9.94 9.80
CA LEU A 102 -7.39 -9.96 10.92
C LEU A 102 -8.10 -10.32 12.23
N MET A 103 -9.26 -9.71 12.50
CA MET A 103 -10.07 -9.96 13.68
C MET A 103 -10.53 -11.43 13.76
N ILE A 104 -11.04 -11.97 12.65
CA ILE A 104 -11.43 -13.39 12.53
C ILE A 104 -10.24 -14.30 12.86
N LYS A 105 -9.06 -14.03 12.30
CA LYS A 105 -7.87 -14.87 12.50
C LYS A 105 -7.26 -14.77 13.89
N LEU A 106 -7.43 -13.63 14.56
CA LEU A 106 -7.02 -13.45 15.96
C LEU A 106 -8.08 -13.93 16.96
N ASN A 107 -9.26 -14.35 16.48
CA ASN A 107 -10.42 -14.72 17.30
C ASN A 107 -10.84 -13.60 18.27
N ILE A 108 -10.73 -12.35 17.79
CA ILE A 108 -11.15 -11.14 18.49
C ILE A 108 -12.40 -10.66 17.75
N ALA A 109 -13.57 -11.07 18.24
CA ALA A 109 -14.86 -10.60 17.73
C ALA A 109 -15.25 -9.26 18.37
#